data_AF-A0A8J8E4K9-F1
#
_entry.id   AF-A0A8J8E4K9-F1
#
_cell.length_a   1.000
_cell.length_b   1.000
_cell.length_c   1.000
_cell.angle_alpha   90.00
_cell.angle_beta   90.00
_cell.angle_gamma   90.00
#
_symmetry.space_group_name_H-M   'P 1'
#
loop_
_entity.id
_entity.type
_entity.pdbx_description
1 polymer ?
#
loop_
_entity_poly.entity_id
_entity_poly.type
_entity_poly.pdbx_seq_one_letter_code
_entity_poly.pdbx_strand_id
1 'polypeptide(L)'
;MKKILEFTFAFIVIAFLLGSLAGFFLDRPVFLSYVYSDSMTPTINRGDLFLMNPFAKNFEVGDIIVFHRRDGWTVHRVFAVTEEGIITKGDNNVATDQQDGLYPPVNNSDVAGKVVVLFGKPLVLRGGGNLIQSLRARLSNVYAIAVLLIVGAFLTFSGDSKRKKRVKYYRVSIRTLYAVASALIVAGFLFVTVASWGTLAFTYSSTLAGGQREGWYLPGSTFDKNLSVENKALYPFYYFISGDGERAQLLGPTFFRIGGGSSVEVPVHVTVPEDTKIYREEFQVRSYPAILPASLVIFLYSFSPYLPLVAYALLISAVLLAFYHLAGISEGDVLRIRKRRGSILSKVLGDG
;
A
#
# COMPACT_ATOMS: atom_id res chain seq x y z
N MET A 1 -31.77 -8.76 12.23
CA MET A 1 -31.33 -7.38 11.93
C MET A 1 -29.84 -7.18 12.13
N LYS A 2 -29.25 -7.30 13.34
CA LYS A 2 -27.79 -7.08 13.53
C LYS A 2 -26.89 -8.02 12.73
N LYS A 3 -27.14 -9.34 12.76
CA LYS A 3 -26.40 -10.32 11.93
C LYS A 3 -26.55 -10.06 10.43
N ILE A 4 -27.74 -9.63 9.99
CA ILE A 4 -27.99 -9.31 8.58
C ILE A 4 -27.19 -8.05 8.20
N LEU A 5 -27.21 -7.01 9.02
CA LEU A 5 -26.42 -5.79 8.80
C LEU A 5 -24.91 -6.07 8.79
N GLU A 6 -24.43 -6.95 9.68
CA GLU A 6 -23.03 -7.39 9.73
C GLU A 6 -22.65 -8.17 8.47
N PHE A 7 -23.46 -9.14 8.03
CA PHE A 7 -23.22 -9.86 6.79
C PHE A 7 -23.32 -8.97 5.56
N THR A 8 -24.27 -8.03 5.52
CA THR A 8 -24.41 -7.04 4.46
C THR A 8 -23.19 -6.12 4.42
N PHE A 9 -22.71 -5.63 5.56
CA PHE A 9 -21.50 -4.81 5.63
C PHE A 9 -20.27 -5.60 5.18
N ALA A 10 -20.08 -6.83 5.66
CA ALA A 10 -18.99 -7.70 5.24
C ALA A 10 -19.03 -7.99 3.74
N PHE A 11 -20.21 -8.27 3.20
CA PHE A 11 -20.40 -8.47 1.76
C PHE A 11 -20.05 -7.21 0.95
N ILE A 12 -20.49 -6.03 1.38
CA ILE A 12 -20.14 -4.74 0.74
C ILE A 12 -18.63 -4.53 0.75
N VAL A 13 -17.97 -4.78 1.89
CA VAL A 13 -16.51 -4.64 2.00
C VAL A 13 -15.79 -5.63 1.09
N ILE A 14 -16.20 -6.90 1.07
CA ILE A 14 -15.60 -7.93 0.20
C ILE A 14 -15.81 -7.59 -1.28
N ALA A 15 -17.02 -7.20 -1.67
CA ALA A 15 -17.31 -6.78 -3.04
C ALA A 15 -16.49 -5.56 -3.46
N PHE A 16 -16.33 -4.58 -2.56
CA PHE A 16 -15.48 -3.41 -2.78
C PHE A 16 -14.01 -3.81 -2.97
N LEU A 17 -13.48 -4.71 -2.12
CA LEU A 17 -12.11 -5.21 -2.22
C LEU A 17 -11.87 -6.00 -3.51
N LEU A 18 -12.76 -6.94 -3.85
CA LEU A 18 -12.64 -7.75 -5.07
C LEU A 18 -12.74 -6.90 -6.32
N GLY A 19 -13.67 -5.92 -6.38
CA GLY A 19 -13.75 -5.03 -7.53
C GLY A 19 -12.58 -4.05 -7.62
N SER A 20 -12.02 -3.59 -6.50
CA SER A 20 -10.79 -2.79 -6.49
C SER A 20 -9.59 -3.60 -7.01
N LEU A 21 -9.50 -4.88 -6.61
CA LEU A 21 -8.46 -5.80 -7.08
C LEU A 21 -8.60 -6.11 -8.57
N ALA A 22 -9.83 -6.30 -9.05
CA ALA A 22 -10.10 -6.45 -10.48
C ALA A 22 -9.70 -5.19 -11.27
N GLY A 23 -10.00 -3.99 -10.75
CA GLY A 23 -9.55 -2.73 -11.35
C GLY A 23 -8.04 -2.62 -11.48
N PHE A 24 -7.29 -3.09 -10.48
CA PHE A 24 -5.82 -3.13 -10.52
C PHE A 24 -5.30 -4.04 -11.66
N PHE A 25 -5.85 -5.25 -11.82
CA PHE A 25 -5.43 -6.15 -12.91
C PHE A 25 -5.85 -5.67 -14.30
N LEU A 26 -6.91 -4.86 -14.39
CA LEU A 26 -7.45 -4.34 -15.64
C LEU A 26 -6.95 -2.92 -15.98
N ASP A 27 -6.02 -2.38 -15.19
CA ASP A 27 -5.53 -0.99 -15.26
C ASP A 27 -6.64 0.06 -15.40
N ARG A 28 -7.76 -0.20 -14.72
CA ARG A 28 -8.98 0.61 -14.76
C ARG A 28 -9.30 1.07 -13.35
N PRO A 29 -9.51 2.38 -13.10
CA PRO A 29 -9.99 2.86 -11.82
C PRO A 29 -11.33 2.19 -11.52
N VAL A 30 -11.50 1.70 -10.29
CA VAL A 30 -12.75 1.11 -9.81
C VAL A 30 -13.01 1.59 -8.38
N PHE A 31 -14.23 2.07 -8.14
CA PHE A 31 -14.75 2.58 -6.86
C PHE A 31 -14.05 3.80 -6.24
N LEU A 32 -12.73 3.81 -6.12
CA LEU A 32 -11.95 4.88 -5.50
C LEU A 32 -10.84 5.34 -6.46
N SER A 33 -10.71 6.65 -6.63
CA SER A 33 -9.64 7.26 -7.43
C SER A 33 -9.19 8.58 -6.80
N TYR A 34 -8.09 9.16 -7.32
CA TYR A 34 -7.54 10.43 -6.84
C TYR A 34 -7.29 11.40 -8.00
N VAL A 35 -7.31 12.70 -7.69
CA VAL A 35 -7.05 13.77 -8.66
C VAL A 35 -5.57 14.12 -8.71
N TYR A 36 -4.98 14.17 -9.90
CA TYR A 36 -3.56 14.46 -10.12
C TYR A 36 -3.29 15.90 -10.59
N SER A 37 -4.29 16.60 -11.12
CA SER A 37 -4.22 17.96 -11.67
C SER A 37 -5.11 18.96 -10.92
N ASP A 38 -4.98 20.23 -11.26
CA ASP A 38 -5.81 21.31 -10.72
C ASP A 38 -7.03 21.66 -11.61
N SER A 39 -7.39 20.79 -12.58
CA SER A 39 -8.44 21.07 -13.56
C SER A 39 -9.86 21.01 -13.00
N MET A 40 -10.06 20.36 -11.85
CA MET A 40 -11.35 20.24 -11.16
C MET A 40 -11.49 21.18 -9.96
N THR A 41 -10.51 22.04 -9.70
CA THR A 41 -10.55 23.03 -8.62
C THR A 41 -11.65 24.09 -8.90
N PRO A 42 -12.43 24.55 -7.91
CA PRO A 42 -12.38 24.24 -6.48
C PRO A 42 -13.25 23.03 -6.05
N THR A 43 -13.91 22.38 -7.00
CA THR A 43 -14.85 21.28 -6.73
C THR A 43 -14.14 20.05 -6.16
N ILE A 44 -13.04 19.64 -6.79
CA ILE A 44 -12.16 18.56 -6.35
C ILE A 44 -10.72 19.03 -6.54
N ASN A 45 -9.94 19.09 -5.47
CA ASN A 45 -8.59 19.63 -5.54
C ASN A 45 -7.58 18.54 -5.88
N ARG A 46 -6.40 18.95 -6.37
CA ARG A 46 -5.27 18.04 -6.55
C ARG A 46 -4.95 17.31 -5.24
N GLY A 47 -4.80 15.99 -5.34
CA GLY A 47 -4.54 15.13 -4.20
C GLY A 47 -5.78 14.82 -3.35
N ASP A 48 -6.99 15.14 -3.82
CA ASP A 48 -8.21 14.65 -3.19
C ASP A 48 -8.54 13.22 -3.67
N LEU A 49 -9.10 12.40 -2.77
CA LEU A 49 -9.69 11.10 -3.13
C LEU A 49 -11.19 11.24 -3.34
N PHE A 50 -11.75 10.53 -4.31
CA PHE A 50 -13.18 10.54 -4.55
C PHE A 50 -13.71 9.14 -4.83
N LEU A 51 -14.97 8.93 -4.43
CA LEU A 51 -15.69 7.70 -4.73
C LEU A 51 -16.43 7.82 -6.05
N MET A 52 -16.46 6.73 -6.82
CA MET A 52 -17.18 6.65 -8.08
C MET A 52 -17.98 5.35 -8.20
N ASN A 53 -19.09 5.44 -8.92
CA ASN A 53 -19.94 4.33 -9.31
C ASN A 53 -19.52 3.81 -10.70
N PRO A 54 -18.85 2.65 -10.79
CA PRO A 54 -18.44 2.07 -12.07
C PRO A 54 -19.61 1.45 -12.86
N PHE A 55 -20.79 1.32 -12.25
CA PHE A 55 -21.98 0.75 -12.88
C PHE A 55 -22.90 1.81 -13.51
N ALA A 56 -22.53 3.08 -13.45
CA ALA A 56 -23.27 4.15 -14.11
C ALA A 56 -23.17 4.00 -15.64
N LYS A 57 -24.33 3.92 -16.30
CA LYS A 57 -24.42 3.79 -17.77
C LYS A 57 -25.02 5.01 -18.47
N ASN A 58 -25.68 5.87 -17.72
CA ASN A 58 -26.31 7.09 -18.22
C ASN A 58 -25.58 8.29 -17.60
N PHE A 59 -25.29 9.29 -18.43
CA PHE A 59 -24.58 10.49 -18.06
C PHE A 59 -25.39 11.72 -18.50
N GLU A 60 -25.50 12.68 -17.60
CA GLU A 60 -26.28 13.90 -17.78
C GLU A 60 -25.36 15.12 -17.64
N VAL A 61 -25.80 16.25 -18.20
CA VAL A 61 -25.09 17.52 -18.05
C VAL A 61 -24.93 17.84 -16.57
N GLY A 62 -23.69 18.13 -16.16
CA GLY A 62 -23.34 18.40 -14.76
C GLY A 62 -22.77 17.22 -13.99
N ASP A 63 -22.89 15.98 -14.49
CA ASP A 63 -22.22 14.82 -13.89
C ASP A 63 -20.70 14.97 -13.93
N ILE A 64 -19.99 14.39 -12.95
CA ILE A 64 -18.53 14.28 -12.98
C ILE A 64 -18.19 12.82 -13.31
N ILE A 65 -17.43 12.60 -14.36
CA ILE A 65 -17.12 11.26 -14.87
C ILE A 65 -15.61 11.04 -14.94
N VAL A 66 -15.21 9.79 -14.73
CA VAL A 66 -13.84 9.31 -14.94
C VAL A 66 -13.80 8.56 -16.25
N PHE A 67 -12.96 8.99 -17.19
CA PHE A 67 -12.88 8.40 -18.52
C PHE A 67 -11.43 8.28 -18.98
N HIS A 68 -11.19 7.38 -19.93
CA HIS A 68 -9.87 7.19 -20.51
C HIS A 68 -9.71 8.07 -21.75
N ARG A 69 -8.55 8.72 -21.86
CA ARG A 69 -8.09 9.38 -23.08
C ARG A 69 -6.65 8.97 -23.36
N ARG A 70 -6.11 9.37 -24.51
CA ARG A 70 -4.74 9.05 -24.94
C ARG A 70 -3.66 9.31 -23.87
N ASP A 71 -3.84 10.35 -23.06
CA ASP A 71 -2.89 10.77 -22.03
C ASP A 71 -3.18 10.16 -20.63
N GLY A 72 -4.13 9.23 -20.55
CA GLY A 72 -4.49 8.50 -19.33
C GLY A 72 -5.87 8.82 -18.77
N TRP A 73 -6.15 8.28 -17.57
CA TRP A 73 -7.42 8.45 -16.87
C TRP A 73 -7.63 9.90 -16.44
N THR A 74 -8.75 10.48 -16.86
CA THR A 74 -9.12 11.89 -16.62
C THR A 74 -10.46 11.97 -15.90
N VAL A 75 -10.63 12.98 -15.04
CA VAL A 75 -11.89 13.23 -14.33
C VAL A 75 -12.36 14.65 -14.60
N HIS A 76 -13.47 14.81 -15.32
CA HIS A 76 -14.04 16.12 -15.67
C HIS A 76 -15.57 16.11 -15.60
N ARG A 77 -16.18 17.30 -15.68
CA ARG A 77 -17.63 17.46 -15.69
C ARG A 77 -18.19 17.33 -17.10
N VAL A 78 -19.32 16.65 -17.23
CA VAL A 78 -20.10 16.59 -18.46
C VAL A 78 -20.66 17.98 -18.74
N PHE A 79 -20.21 18.55 -19.85
CA PHE A 79 -20.64 19.84 -20.34
C PHE A 79 -21.83 19.71 -21.30
N ALA A 80 -21.79 18.72 -22.20
CA ALA A 80 -22.87 18.40 -23.11
C ALA A 80 -22.91 16.90 -23.42
N VAL A 81 -24.10 16.38 -23.73
CA VAL A 81 -24.31 15.03 -24.25
C VAL A 81 -24.86 15.19 -25.67
N THR A 82 -24.15 14.63 -26.64
CA THR A 82 -24.47 14.74 -28.07
C THR A 82 -24.66 13.35 -28.67
N GLU A 83 -25.15 13.27 -29.91
CA GLU A 83 -25.23 11.99 -30.64
C GLU A 83 -23.85 11.38 -30.91
N GLU A 84 -22.82 12.22 -31.05
CA GLU A 84 -21.43 11.81 -31.31
C GLU A 84 -20.69 11.37 -30.04
N GLY A 85 -21.23 11.68 -28.85
CA GLY A 85 -20.65 11.32 -27.56
C GLY A 85 -20.76 12.43 -26.50
N ILE A 86 -19.98 12.28 -25.43
CA ILE A 86 -20.00 13.17 -24.28
C ILE A 86 -18.90 14.22 -24.40
N ILE A 87 -19.27 15.49 -24.26
CA ILE A 87 -18.33 16.62 -24.20
C ILE A 87 -18.03 16.93 -22.73
N THR A 88 -16.75 16.97 -22.38
CA THR A 88 -16.29 17.15 -21.02
C THR A 88 -15.50 18.43 -20.85
N LYS A 89 -15.51 18.98 -19.64
CA LYS A 89 -14.76 20.18 -19.27
C LYS A 89 -14.35 20.12 -17.81
N GLY A 90 -13.09 20.41 -17.53
CA GLY A 90 -12.62 20.66 -16.17
C GLY A 90 -13.29 21.92 -15.59
N ASP A 91 -13.70 21.86 -14.32
CA ASP A 91 -14.34 22.99 -13.64
C ASP A 91 -13.46 24.25 -13.64
N ASN A 92 -12.13 24.09 -13.64
CA ASN A 92 -11.13 25.16 -13.70
C ASN A 92 -10.64 25.48 -15.13
N ASN A 93 -11.06 24.71 -16.14
CA ASN A 93 -10.61 24.93 -17.52
C ASN A 93 -11.43 26.06 -18.16
N VAL A 94 -10.84 26.77 -19.13
CA VAL A 94 -11.55 27.82 -19.90
C VAL A 94 -12.35 27.21 -21.05
N ALA A 95 -11.75 26.25 -21.76
CA ALA A 95 -12.32 25.55 -22.90
C ALA A 95 -12.82 24.14 -22.54
N THR A 96 -13.65 23.55 -23.41
CA THR A 96 -13.98 22.11 -23.32
C THR A 96 -12.81 21.26 -23.79
N ASP A 97 -12.74 20.01 -23.34
CA ASP A 97 -11.64 19.11 -23.71
C ASP A 97 -11.62 18.84 -25.23
N GLN A 98 -12.77 18.93 -25.90
CA GLN A 98 -12.92 18.67 -27.33
C GLN A 98 -12.77 19.92 -28.21
N GLN A 99 -12.64 21.12 -27.61
CA GLN A 99 -12.72 22.39 -28.34
C GLN A 99 -11.64 22.58 -29.42
N ASP A 100 -10.42 22.12 -29.14
CA ASP A 100 -9.27 22.28 -30.04
C ASP A 100 -9.12 21.11 -31.04
N GLY A 101 -10.10 20.20 -31.09
CA GLY A 101 -10.10 19.01 -31.96
C GLY A 101 -9.05 17.95 -31.61
N LEU A 102 -8.28 18.16 -30.53
CA LEU A 102 -7.24 17.23 -30.08
C LEU A 102 -7.83 15.92 -29.51
N TYR A 103 -9.03 15.99 -28.94
CA TYR A 103 -9.76 14.86 -28.37
C TYR A 103 -11.13 14.71 -29.02
N PRO A 104 -11.53 13.49 -29.42
CA PRO A 104 -12.90 13.23 -29.84
C PRO A 104 -13.88 13.32 -28.65
N PRO A 105 -15.20 13.41 -28.90
CA PRO A 105 -16.23 13.19 -27.88
C PRO A 105 -16.02 11.84 -27.17
N VAL A 106 -16.27 11.82 -25.87
CA VAL A 106 -16.04 10.63 -25.02
C VAL A 106 -17.17 9.63 -25.23
N ASN A 107 -16.82 8.39 -25.59
CA ASN A 107 -17.81 7.32 -25.72
C ASN A 107 -18.15 6.73 -24.35
N ASN A 108 -19.36 6.18 -24.22
CA ASN A 108 -19.79 5.47 -23.01
C ASN A 108 -18.86 4.30 -22.63
N SER A 109 -18.20 3.66 -23.60
CA SER A 109 -17.23 2.59 -23.37
C SER A 109 -15.96 3.06 -22.65
N ASP A 110 -15.60 4.33 -22.84
CA ASP A 110 -14.35 4.90 -22.34
C ASP A 110 -14.52 5.44 -20.92
N VAL A 111 -15.76 5.48 -20.42
CA VAL A 111 -16.09 5.92 -19.06
C VAL A 111 -15.87 4.77 -18.06
N ALA A 112 -14.98 4.97 -17.10
CA ALA A 112 -14.77 4.05 -15.98
C ALA A 112 -15.84 4.17 -14.89
N GLY A 113 -16.43 5.35 -14.72
CA GLY A 113 -17.51 5.53 -13.75
C GLY A 113 -17.91 6.98 -13.53
N LYS A 114 -18.99 7.16 -12.78
CA LYS A 114 -19.52 8.46 -12.37
C LYS A 114 -19.17 8.75 -10.92
N VAL A 115 -18.63 9.93 -10.61
CA VAL A 115 -18.33 10.34 -9.23
C VAL A 115 -19.61 10.40 -8.40
N VAL A 116 -19.57 9.87 -7.19
CA VAL A 116 -20.70 9.85 -6.27
C VAL A 116 -20.91 11.26 -5.71
N VAL A 117 -22.09 11.82 -5.90
CA VAL A 117 -22.49 13.13 -5.38
C VAL A 117 -23.55 12.95 -4.30
N LEU A 118 -23.34 13.59 -3.15
CA LEU A 118 -24.28 13.62 -2.01
C LEU A 118 -24.58 15.07 -1.65
N PHE A 119 -25.86 15.42 -1.60
CA PHE A 119 -26.32 16.78 -1.29
C PHE A 119 -25.70 17.86 -2.19
N GLY A 120 -25.57 17.57 -3.49
CA GLY A 120 -24.99 18.48 -4.47
C GLY A 120 -23.47 18.67 -4.38
N LYS A 121 -22.77 17.89 -3.53
CA LYS A 121 -21.32 17.93 -3.40
C LYS A 121 -20.70 16.56 -3.69
N PRO A 122 -19.61 16.48 -4.46
CA PRO A 122 -18.89 15.24 -4.65
C PRO A 122 -18.42 14.65 -3.33
N LEU A 123 -18.57 13.33 -3.16
CA LEU A 123 -18.11 12.61 -1.99
C LEU A 123 -16.60 12.44 -2.05
N VAL A 124 -15.90 13.42 -1.48
CA VAL A 124 -14.45 13.60 -1.59
C VAL A 124 -13.80 13.56 -0.21
N LEU A 125 -12.72 12.80 -0.07
CA LEU A 125 -11.82 12.84 1.08
C LEU A 125 -10.67 13.79 0.75
N ARG A 126 -10.75 15.01 1.29
CA ARG A 126 -9.79 16.08 1.02
C ARG A 126 -8.38 15.73 1.49
N GLY A 127 -7.38 15.92 0.63
CA GLY A 127 -5.97 15.59 0.90
C GLY A 127 -5.66 14.09 1.01
N GLY A 128 -6.61 13.21 0.71
CA GLY A 128 -6.43 11.76 0.80
C GLY A 128 -5.41 11.18 -0.18
N GLY A 129 -5.17 11.84 -1.31
CA GLY A 129 -4.15 11.51 -2.30
C GLY A 129 -2.73 11.72 -1.79
N ASN A 130 -2.47 12.72 -0.94
CA ASN A 130 -1.18 12.89 -0.27
C ASN A 130 -0.91 11.76 0.73
N LEU A 131 -1.98 11.31 1.41
CA LEU A 131 -1.95 10.13 2.26
C LEU A 131 -1.68 8.89 1.40
N ILE A 132 -2.40 8.68 0.29
CA ILE A 132 -2.18 7.53 -0.61
C ILE A 132 -0.83 7.57 -1.31
N GLN A 133 -0.27 8.73 -1.67
CA GLN A 133 1.04 8.82 -2.34
C GLN A 133 2.20 8.60 -1.36
N SER A 134 2.08 9.14 -0.13
CA SER A 134 3.00 8.85 0.98
C SER A 134 2.92 7.39 1.40
N LEU A 135 1.73 6.79 1.31
CA LEU A 135 1.52 5.36 1.50
C LEU A 135 2.10 4.60 0.29
N ARG A 136 1.81 4.91 -0.97
CA ARG A 136 2.29 4.20 -2.18
C ARG A 136 3.80 4.17 -2.31
N ALA A 137 4.50 5.23 -1.89
CA ALA A 137 5.97 5.26 -1.82
C ALA A 137 6.57 4.37 -0.72
N ARG A 138 5.75 3.92 0.25
CA ARG A 138 6.11 3.06 1.39
C ARG A 138 5.38 1.71 1.40
N LEU A 139 4.36 1.55 0.55
CA LEU A 139 3.35 0.49 0.60
C LEU A 139 3.18 -0.09 -0.81
N SER A 140 3.78 -1.25 -1.09
CA SER A 140 3.37 -2.04 -2.25
C SER A 140 2.78 -3.42 -1.91
N ASN A 141 3.21 -4.15 -0.87
CA ASN A 141 2.71 -5.54 -0.72
C ASN A 141 2.31 -6.03 0.69
N VAL A 142 2.64 -5.32 1.78
CA VAL A 142 2.45 -5.88 3.14
C VAL A 142 1.10 -5.58 3.77
N TYR A 143 0.46 -4.49 3.36
CA TYR A 143 -0.79 -4.04 3.98
C TYR A 143 -2.02 -4.76 3.44
N ALA A 144 -1.99 -5.26 2.20
CA ALA A 144 -3.03 -6.18 1.73
C ALA A 144 -3.06 -7.45 2.60
N ILE A 145 -1.88 -7.99 2.94
CA ILE A 145 -1.74 -9.13 3.85
C ILE A 145 -2.21 -8.76 5.27
N ALA A 146 -1.80 -7.60 5.80
CA ALA A 146 -2.23 -7.13 7.11
C ALA A 146 -3.76 -6.92 7.20
N VAL A 147 -4.37 -6.30 6.19
CA VAL A 147 -5.81 -6.07 6.13
C VAL A 147 -6.56 -7.39 5.95
N LEU A 148 -6.07 -8.30 5.11
CA LEU A 148 -6.63 -9.66 4.97
C LEU A 148 -6.55 -10.45 6.27
N LEU A 149 -5.45 -10.34 7.02
CA LEU A 149 -5.30 -10.98 8.33
C LEU A 149 -6.24 -10.38 9.38
N ILE A 150 -6.38 -9.05 9.41
CA ILE A 150 -7.31 -8.36 10.33
C ILE A 150 -8.76 -8.73 10.01
N VAL A 151 -9.13 -8.72 8.72
CA VAL A 151 -10.48 -9.10 8.27
C VAL A 151 -10.74 -10.59 8.50
N GLY A 152 -9.77 -11.46 8.20
CA GLY A 152 -9.85 -12.90 8.44
C GLY A 152 -9.97 -13.23 9.93
N ALA A 153 -9.18 -12.59 10.79
CA ALA A 153 -9.29 -12.72 12.24
C ALA A 153 -10.64 -12.20 12.76
N PHE A 154 -11.12 -11.07 12.24
CA PHE A 154 -12.44 -10.55 12.57
C PHE A 154 -13.56 -11.51 12.16
N LEU A 155 -13.54 -12.08 10.96
CA LEU A 155 -14.58 -12.99 10.47
C LEU A 155 -14.57 -14.35 11.19
N THR A 156 -13.38 -14.88 11.50
CA THR A 156 -13.23 -16.20 12.15
C THR A 156 -13.67 -16.16 13.62
N PHE A 157 -13.39 -15.06 14.33
CA PHE A 157 -13.63 -14.97 15.78
C PHE A 157 -14.84 -14.11 16.18
N SER A 158 -15.51 -13.42 15.24
CA SER A 158 -16.80 -12.75 15.49
C SER A 158 -17.99 -13.71 15.49
N GLY A 159 -17.74 -15.01 15.29
CA GLY A 159 -18.74 -16.02 15.01
C GLY A 159 -19.23 -16.88 16.17
N ASP A 160 -19.26 -16.44 17.44
CA ASP A 160 -20.23 -17.04 18.37
C ASP A 160 -20.50 -16.17 19.62
N SER A 161 -21.77 -15.77 19.78
CA SER A 161 -22.32 -15.49 21.12
C SER A 161 -23.84 -15.66 21.09
N LYS A 162 -24.29 -16.80 21.58
CA LYS A 162 -25.71 -17.03 21.89
C LYS A 162 -26.18 -16.11 23.04
N ARG A 163 -27.38 -15.55 22.84
CA ARG A 163 -28.28 -14.77 23.71
C ARG A 163 -27.97 -14.69 25.22
N LYS A 164 -27.98 -13.47 25.79
CA LYS A 164 -29.02 -12.99 26.76
C LYS A 164 -28.88 -11.51 27.21
N LYS A 165 -30.05 -10.84 27.17
CA LYS A 165 -30.60 -9.62 27.82
C LYS A 165 -29.86 -8.25 27.80
N ARG A 166 -30.71 -7.23 27.58
CA ARG A 166 -30.50 -5.77 27.47
C ARG A 166 -29.81 -5.15 28.70
N VAL A 167 -28.62 -4.56 28.53
CA VAL A 167 -28.13 -3.39 29.30
C VAL A 167 -27.19 -2.55 28.40
N LYS A 168 -27.23 -1.21 28.55
CA LYS A 168 -26.47 -0.18 27.79
C LYS A 168 -24.95 -0.20 28.08
N TYR A 169 -24.25 -1.27 27.72
CA TYR A 169 -22.78 -1.32 27.67
C TYR A 169 -22.34 -1.82 26.29
N TYR A 170 -21.28 -1.24 25.72
CA TYR A 170 -20.59 -1.85 24.58
C TYR A 170 -19.86 -3.09 25.12
N ARG A 171 -20.39 -4.28 24.86
CA ARG A 171 -19.72 -5.55 25.16
C ARG A 171 -18.78 -5.87 24.00
N VAL A 172 -17.50 -5.54 24.14
CA VAL A 172 -16.47 -6.07 23.26
C VAL A 172 -16.00 -7.39 23.87
N SER A 173 -16.04 -8.47 23.10
CA SER A 173 -15.54 -9.77 23.54
C SER A 173 -14.01 -9.69 23.69
N ILE A 174 -13.46 -10.19 24.79
CA ILE A 174 -11.99 -10.28 24.95
C ILE A 174 -11.36 -11.05 23.78
N ARG A 175 -12.07 -12.03 23.21
CA ARG A 175 -11.65 -12.81 22.05
C ARG A 175 -11.49 -11.93 20.81
N THR A 176 -12.45 -11.04 20.56
CA THR A 176 -12.38 -10.10 19.43
C THR A 176 -11.25 -9.09 19.61
N LEU A 177 -11.03 -8.61 20.83
CA LEU A 177 -9.94 -7.69 21.12
C LEU A 177 -8.57 -8.37 20.95
N TYR A 178 -8.45 -9.61 21.43
CA TYR A 178 -7.23 -10.41 21.28
C TYR A 178 -6.93 -10.73 19.82
N ALA A 179 -7.95 -11.12 19.04
CA ALA A 179 -7.80 -11.42 17.61
C ALA A 179 -7.33 -10.19 16.82
N VAL A 180 -7.93 -9.02 17.08
CA VAL A 180 -7.50 -7.75 16.45
C VAL A 180 -6.07 -7.39 16.88
N ALA A 181 -5.75 -7.47 18.17
CA ALA A 181 -4.40 -7.19 18.67
C ALA A 181 -3.36 -8.15 18.05
N SER A 182 -3.70 -9.44 17.94
CA SER A 182 -2.84 -10.46 17.33
C SER A 182 -2.60 -10.17 15.85
N ALA A 183 -3.65 -9.84 15.10
CA ALA A 183 -3.53 -9.47 13.70
C ALA A 183 -2.66 -8.20 13.52
N LEU A 184 -2.80 -7.21 14.40
CA LEU A 184 -1.96 -6.01 14.40
C LEU A 184 -0.49 -6.32 14.72
N ILE A 185 -0.22 -7.24 15.65
CA ILE A 185 1.15 -7.68 15.98
C ILE A 185 1.79 -8.36 14.78
N VAL A 186 1.10 -9.32 14.14
CA VAL A 186 1.60 -10.01 12.95
C VAL A 186 1.84 -9.01 11.82
N ALA A 187 0.86 -8.16 11.54
CA ALA A 187 0.96 -7.12 10.52
C ALA A 187 2.13 -6.16 10.77
N GLY A 188 2.29 -5.68 12.01
CA GLY A 188 3.36 -4.78 12.41
C GLY A 188 4.74 -5.43 12.27
N PHE A 189 4.86 -6.70 12.65
CA PHE A 189 6.11 -7.46 12.49
C PHE A 189 6.50 -7.62 11.01
N LEU A 190 5.55 -8.00 10.16
CA LEU A 190 5.79 -8.13 8.72
C LEU A 190 6.14 -6.77 8.10
N PHE A 191 5.47 -5.70 8.56
CA PHE A 191 5.75 -4.34 8.11
C PHE A 191 7.20 -3.93 8.42
N VAL A 192 7.65 -4.11 9.67
CA VAL A 192 9.03 -3.78 10.06
C VAL A 192 10.03 -4.58 9.23
N THR A 193 9.75 -5.86 8.97
CA THR A 193 10.62 -6.72 8.18
C THR A 193 10.77 -6.21 6.74
N VAL A 194 9.66 -5.91 6.07
CA VAL A 194 9.71 -5.43 4.67
C VAL A 194 10.18 -3.98 4.57
N ALA A 195 9.89 -3.15 5.57
CA ALA A 195 10.43 -1.78 5.64
C ALA A 195 11.96 -1.77 5.77
N SER A 196 12.57 -2.87 6.21
CA SER A 196 14.02 -3.04 6.20
C SER A 196 14.58 -3.43 4.82
N TRP A 197 13.74 -3.75 3.84
CA TRP A 197 14.20 -4.01 2.47
C TRP A 197 14.55 -2.69 1.79
N GLY A 198 15.52 -2.73 0.89
CA GLY A 198 15.99 -1.53 0.21
C GLY A 198 16.78 -1.84 -1.05
N THR A 199 17.29 -0.79 -1.66
CA THR A 199 18.22 -0.89 -2.79
C THR A 199 19.52 -0.19 -2.43
N LEU A 200 20.63 -0.86 -2.68
CA LEU A 200 21.94 -0.23 -2.67
C LEU A 200 22.24 0.21 -4.09
N ALA A 201 22.58 1.47 -4.26
CA ALA A 201 22.93 2.01 -5.56
C ALA A 201 24.20 2.82 -5.46
N PHE A 202 25.01 2.76 -6.51
CA PHE A 202 26.11 3.67 -6.70
C PHE A 202 26.20 4.08 -8.16
N THR A 203 26.85 5.23 -8.38
CA THR A 203 27.06 5.79 -9.70
C THR A 203 28.55 5.81 -10.02
N TYR A 204 28.86 5.67 -11.31
CA TYR A 204 30.21 5.83 -11.85
C TYR A 204 30.13 6.39 -13.27
N SER A 205 31.23 6.96 -13.75
CA SER A 205 31.33 7.57 -15.08
C SER A 205 32.36 6.83 -15.91
N SER A 206 31.99 6.44 -17.12
CA SER A 206 32.93 6.02 -18.17
C SER A 206 33.42 7.27 -18.90
N THR A 207 34.73 7.56 -18.86
CA THR A 207 35.34 8.75 -19.49
C THR A 207 36.82 8.53 -19.77
N LEU A 208 37.34 9.18 -20.83
CA LEU A 208 38.77 9.17 -21.17
C LEU A 208 39.64 9.82 -20.08
N ALA A 209 39.05 10.62 -19.19
CA ALA A 209 39.71 11.15 -18.00
C ALA A 209 39.71 10.17 -16.80
N GLY A 210 39.56 8.87 -17.05
CA GLY A 210 39.54 7.83 -16.02
C GLY A 210 40.75 7.89 -15.09
N GLY A 211 40.54 7.70 -13.79
CA GLY A 211 41.59 7.78 -12.77
C GLY A 211 41.93 9.18 -12.26
N GLN A 212 41.42 10.26 -12.89
CA GLN A 212 41.63 11.62 -12.39
C GLN A 212 40.72 12.01 -11.23
N ARG A 213 39.58 11.32 -11.07
CA ARG A 213 38.61 11.53 -9.99
C ARG A 213 38.02 10.21 -9.54
N GLU A 214 37.72 10.10 -8.24
CA GLU A 214 36.98 8.95 -7.72
C GLU A 214 35.64 8.77 -8.44
N GLY A 215 35.36 7.54 -8.88
CA GLY A 215 34.18 7.21 -9.67
C GLY A 215 34.33 7.45 -11.18
N TRP A 216 35.49 7.90 -11.68
CA TRP A 216 35.78 8.02 -13.11
C TRP A 216 36.71 6.92 -13.58
N TYR A 217 36.25 6.15 -14.57
CA TYR A 217 36.94 4.98 -15.07
C TYR A 217 37.08 5.05 -16.59
N LEU A 218 38.15 4.43 -17.10
CA LEU A 218 38.39 4.35 -18.54
C LEU A 218 37.34 3.43 -19.19
N PRO A 219 36.87 3.73 -20.41
CA PRO A 219 35.99 2.84 -21.14
C PRO A 219 36.63 1.44 -21.32
N GLY A 220 35.86 0.38 -21.08
CA GLY A 220 36.33 -1.01 -21.16
C GLY A 220 37.17 -1.50 -19.97
N SER A 221 37.43 -0.65 -18.97
CA SER A 221 38.15 -1.05 -17.76
C SER A 221 37.26 -1.78 -16.74
N THR A 222 37.87 -2.39 -15.73
CA THR A 222 37.17 -3.05 -14.62
C THR A 222 37.61 -2.45 -13.30
N PHE A 223 36.72 -2.41 -12.31
CA PHE A 223 37.07 -2.00 -10.95
C PHE A 223 36.24 -2.76 -9.91
N ASP A 224 36.78 -2.86 -8.69
CA ASP A 224 36.06 -3.44 -7.56
C ASP A 224 35.55 -2.34 -6.64
N LYS A 225 34.36 -2.56 -6.07
CA LYS A 225 33.74 -1.66 -5.10
C LYS A 225 33.12 -2.45 -3.96
N ASN A 226 33.46 -2.09 -2.73
CA ASN A 226 32.86 -2.69 -1.54
C ASN A 226 31.58 -1.95 -1.16
N LEU A 227 30.45 -2.65 -1.20
CA LEU A 227 29.17 -2.15 -0.70
C LEU A 227 29.04 -2.51 0.79
N SER A 228 28.81 -1.50 1.63
CA SER A 228 28.57 -1.73 3.06
C SER A 228 27.10 -2.01 3.32
N VAL A 229 26.80 -3.19 3.88
CA VAL A 229 25.46 -3.56 4.34
C VAL A 229 25.45 -3.53 5.86
N GLU A 230 24.65 -2.65 6.43
CA GLU A 230 24.58 -2.43 7.88
C GLU A 230 23.26 -2.96 8.45
N ASN A 231 23.35 -3.70 9.55
CA ASN A 231 22.20 -4.05 10.38
C ASN A 231 22.08 -3.10 11.56
N LYS A 232 21.19 -2.12 11.43
CA LYS A 232 20.89 -1.14 12.48
C LYS A 232 19.99 -1.68 13.59
N ALA A 233 19.45 -2.90 13.45
CA ALA A 233 18.62 -3.51 14.48
C ALA A 233 19.48 -4.04 15.64
N LEU A 234 18.89 -4.19 16.82
CA LEU A 234 19.55 -4.78 17.99
C LEU A 234 19.73 -6.30 17.90
N TYR A 235 19.02 -6.95 16.97
CA TYR A 235 19.00 -8.40 16.81
C TYR A 235 19.46 -8.81 15.40
N PRO A 236 19.93 -10.06 15.22
CA PRO A 236 20.49 -10.50 13.95
C PRO A 236 19.44 -10.60 12.84
N PHE A 237 19.85 -10.27 11.61
CA PHE A 237 19.06 -10.43 10.39
C PHE A 237 19.82 -11.27 9.35
N TYR A 238 19.05 -11.96 8.52
CA TYR A 238 19.50 -12.54 7.27
C TYR A 238 19.33 -11.51 6.16
N TYR A 239 20.35 -11.34 5.32
CA TYR A 239 20.35 -10.45 4.18
C TYR A 239 20.54 -11.26 2.91
N PHE A 240 19.72 -10.96 1.90
CA PHE A 240 19.80 -11.48 0.54
C PHE A 240 20.06 -10.31 -0.39
N ILE A 241 21.11 -10.42 -1.19
CA ILE A 241 21.52 -9.39 -2.15
C ILE A 241 21.42 -9.98 -3.55
N SER A 242 20.71 -9.28 -4.43
CA SER A 242 20.58 -9.64 -5.84
C SER A 242 20.86 -8.43 -6.72
N GLY A 243 21.77 -8.57 -7.68
CA GLY A 243 22.00 -7.62 -8.75
C GLY A 243 21.64 -8.26 -10.09
N ASP A 244 20.79 -7.59 -10.88
CA ASP A 244 20.36 -8.08 -12.20
C ASP A 244 21.26 -7.57 -13.34
N GLY A 245 22.34 -6.84 -13.02
CA GLY A 245 23.21 -6.21 -14.01
C GLY A 245 24.33 -7.13 -14.50
N GLU A 246 24.39 -7.40 -15.81
CA GLU A 246 25.53 -8.12 -16.43
C GLU A 246 26.88 -7.41 -16.19
N ARG A 247 26.84 -6.09 -15.99
CA ARG A 247 28.02 -5.23 -15.77
C ARG A 247 28.57 -5.30 -14.35
N ALA A 248 27.78 -5.70 -13.36
CA ALA A 248 28.16 -5.57 -11.96
C ALA A 248 27.88 -6.88 -11.21
N GLN A 249 28.94 -7.66 -11.01
CA GLN A 249 28.90 -9.01 -10.47
C GLN A 249 29.30 -9.01 -9.00
N LEU A 250 28.53 -9.71 -8.16
CA LEU A 250 28.82 -9.86 -6.73
C LEU A 250 29.93 -10.91 -6.54
N LEU A 251 31.05 -10.55 -5.89
CA LEU A 251 32.21 -11.43 -5.68
C LEU A 251 32.13 -12.21 -4.35
N GLY A 252 30.94 -12.63 -3.92
CA GLY A 252 30.74 -13.29 -2.63
C GLY A 252 29.40 -14.03 -2.54
N PRO A 253 29.10 -14.64 -1.38
CA PRO A 253 27.80 -15.28 -1.17
C PRO A 253 26.69 -14.23 -1.28
N THR A 254 25.54 -14.59 -1.85
CA THR A 254 24.38 -13.69 -1.94
C THR A 254 23.56 -13.64 -0.65
N PHE A 255 23.96 -14.44 0.34
CA PHE A 255 23.31 -14.59 1.64
C PHE A 255 24.29 -14.31 2.78
N PHE A 256 23.88 -13.48 3.74
CA PHE A 256 24.65 -13.14 4.92
C PHE A 256 23.79 -13.15 6.18
N ARG A 257 24.37 -13.56 7.31
CA ARG A 257 23.80 -13.32 8.64
C ARG A 257 24.57 -12.20 9.31
N ILE A 258 23.93 -11.06 9.52
CA ILE A 258 24.56 -9.87 10.13
C ILE A 258 24.03 -9.71 11.55
N GLY A 259 24.94 -9.62 12.52
CA GLY A 259 24.62 -9.34 13.93
C GLY A 259 23.98 -7.97 14.11
N GLY A 260 23.34 -7.73 15.26
CA GLY A 260 22.78 -6.41 15.55
C GLY A 260 23.89 -5.35 15.69
N GLY A 261 23.68 -4.16 15.11
CA GLY A 261 24.65 -3.07 15.08
C GLY A 261 25.93 -3.35 14.29
N SER A 262 25.98 -4.45 13.53
CA SER A 262 27.15 -4.86 12.75
C SER A 262 26.98 -4.52 11.27
N SER A 263 28.07 -4.44 10.52
CA SER A 263 28.08 -4.29 9.08
C SER A 263 28.94 -5.35 8.40
N VAL A 264 28.65 -5.62 7.13
CA VAL A 264 29.43 -6.52 6.27
C VAL A 264 29.70 -5.79 4.96
N GLU A 265 30.94 -5.88 4.49
CA GLU A 265 31.32 -5.39 3.17
C GLU A 265 31.12 -6.47 2.11
N VAL A 266 30.48 -6.10 1.01
CA VAL A 266 30.17 -6.99 -0.10
C VAL A 266 30.92 -6.48 -1.33
N PRO A 267 31.99 -7.16 -1.76
CA PRO A 267 32.74 -6.75 -2.94
C PRO A 267 31.93 -6.97 -4.21
N VAL A 268 31.90 -5.96 -5.06
CA VAL A 268 31.24 -5.97 -6.38
C VAL A 268 32.29 -5.69 -7.44
N HIS A 269 32.41 -6.59 -8.40
CA HIS A 269 33.21 -6.40 -9.60
C HIS A 269 32.38 -5.70 -10.68
N VAL A 270 32.88 -4.60 -11.21
CA VAL A 270 32.18 -3.78 -12.22
C VAL A 270 32.98 -3.74 -13.50
N THR A 271 32.33 -4.06 -14.62
CA THR A 271 32.86 -3.90 -15.97
C THR A 271 32.30 -2.62 -16.59
N VAL A 272 33.18 -1.68 -16.91
CA VAL A 272 32.83 -0.36 -17.44
C VAL A 272 32.59 -0.46 -18.94
N PRO A 273 31.42 -0.07 -19.46
CA PRO A 273 31.18 -0.17 -20.90
C PRO A 273 31.92 0.91 -21.69
N GLU A 274 32.06 0.67 -23.00
CA GLU A 274 32.83 1.52 -23.91
C GLU A 274 32.20 2.91 -24.12
N ASP A 275 30.87 3.04 -23.95
CA ASP A 275 30.21 4.33 -24.11
C ASP A 275 30.58 5.29 -22.97
N THR A 276 30.97 6.51 -23.33
CA THR A 276 31.23 7.62 -22.39
C THR A 276 29.91 8.18 -21.86
N LYS A 277 29.41 7.62 -20.75
CA LYS A 277 28.22 8.06 -20.03
C LYS A 277 28.29 7.79 -18.53
N ILE A 278 27.36 8.36 -17.78
CA ILE A 278 27.17 8.07 -16.36
C ILE A 278 26.29 6.83 -16.22
N TYR A 279 26.74 5.87 -15.43
CA TYR A 279 26.03 4.64 -15.12
C TYR A 279 25.61 4.63 -13.65
N ARG A 280 24.54 3.90 -13.39
CA ARG A 280 24.02 3.63 -12.06
C ARG A 280 23.73 2.15 -11.96
N GLU A 281 24.37 1.50 -10.99
CA GLU A 281 24.11 0.08 -10.69
C GLU A 281 23.29 0.00 -9.42
N GLU A 282 22.30 -0.89 -9.42
CA GLU A 282 21.37 -1.07 -8.32
C GLU A 282 21.33 -2.54 -7.90
N PHE A 283 21.40 -2.77 -6.60
CA PHE A 283 21.35 -4.07 -5.97
C PHE A 283 20.18 -4.10 -5.01
N GLN A 284 19.28 -5.05 -5.19
CA GLN A 284 18.19 -5.24 -4.23
C GLN A 284 18.70 -5.95 -2.99
N VAL A 285 18.35 -5.40 -1.83
CA VAL A 285 18.68 -5.95 -0.52
C VAL A 285 17.39 -6.29 0.19
N ARG A 286 17.20 -7.58 0.47
CA ARG A 286 16.06 -8.09 1.24
C ARG A 286 16.56 -8.65 2.55
N SER A 287 15.91 -8.27 3.63
CA SER A 287 16.31 -8.64 4.98
C SER A 287 15.19 -9.34 5.73
N TYR A 288 15.55 -10.31 6.57
CA TYR A 288 14.61 -11.10 7.38
C TYR A 288 15.17 -11.31 8.78
N PRO A 289 14.39 -11.09 9.86
CA PRO A 289 14.83 -11.36 11.23
C PRO A 289 15.32 -12.80 11.40
N ALA A 290 16.45 -13.02 12.06
CA ALA A 290 17.00 -14.37 12.26
C ALA A 290 16.29 -15.16 13.39
N ILE A 291 14.96 -15.27 13.29
CA ILE A 291 14.08 -16.02 14.21
C ILE A 291 13.88 -17.46 13.70
N LEU A 292 13.68 -17.62 12.38
CA LEU A 292 13.58 -18.94 11.75
C LEU A 292 14.97 -19.52 11.45
N PRO A 293 15.10 -20.86 11.36
CA PRO A 293 16.34 -21.50 10.92
C PRO A 293 16.76 -21.00 9.52
N ALA A 294 18.05 -20.72 9.35
CA ALA A 294 18.59 -20.17 8.10
C ALA A 294 18.25 -21.07 6.89
N SER A 295 18.35 -22.39 7.04
CA SER A 295 18.04 -23.36 5.99
C SER A 295 16.61 -23.21 5.45
N LEU A 296 15.63 -23.00 6.33
CA LEU A 296 14.23 -22.79 5.94
C LEU A 296 14.05 -21.47 5.19
N VAL A 297 14.67 -20.39 5.69
CA VAL A 297 14.56 -19.06 5.06
C VAL A 297 15.19 -19.07 3.67
N ILE A 298 16.38 -19.67 3.52
CA ILE A 298 17.08 -19.81 2.24
C ILE A 298 16.24 -20.63 1.26
N PHE A 299 15.72 -21.78 1.72
CA PHE A 299 14.86 -22.64 0.89
C PHE A 299 13.62 -21.89 0.40
N LEU A 300 12.88 -21.22 1.29
CA LEU A 300 11.69 -20.47 0.91
C LEU A 300 12.02 -19.28 -0.02
N TYR A 301 13.11 -18.56 0.26
CA TYR A 301 13.56 -17.43 -0.55
C TYR A 301 13.88 -17.85 -2.00
N SER A 302 14.44 -19.05 -2.19
CA SER A 302 14.80 -19.55 -3.52
C SER A 302 13.62 -19.68 -4.49
N PHE A 303 12.41 -19.91 -3.98
CA PHE A 303 11.18 -19.91 -4.78
C PHE A 303 10.59 -18.51 -4.93
N SER A 304 10.54 -17.74 -3.84
CA SER A 304 10.01 -16.38 -3.83
C SER A 304 10.45 -15.60 -2.59
N PRO A 305 10.79 -14.31 -2.72
CA PRO A 305 11.13 -13.46 -1.57
C PRO A 305 9.98 -13.26 -0.58
N TYR A 306 8.73 -13.55 -0.97
CA TYR A 306 7.57 -13.36 -0.10
C TYR A 306 7.27 -14.60 0.75
N LEU A 307 7.77 -15.79 0.39
CA LEU A 307 7.50 -17.03 1.12
C LEU A 307 8.08 -17.05 2.55
N PRO A 308 9.29 -16.53 2.82
CA PRO A 308 9.75 -16.39 4.20
C PRO A 308 8.79 -15.58 5.07
N LEU A 309 8.18 -14.51 4.54
CA LEU A 309 7.20 -13.69 5.28
C LEU A 309 5.98 -14.49 5.71
N VAL A 310 5.50 -15.41 4.86
CA VAL A 310 4.39 -16.31 5.18
C VAL A 310 4.79 -17.23 6.34
N ALA A 311 6.00 -17.79 6.33
CA ALA A 311 6.49 -18.64 7.40
C ALA A 311 6.60 -17.87 8.74
N TYR A 312 7.08 -16.62 8.73
CA TYR A 312 7.06 -15.77 9.93
C TYR A 312 5.64 -15.49 10.42
N ALA A 313 4.70 -15.20 9.52
CA ALA A 313 3.30 -14.94 9.87
C ALA A 313 2.65 -16.15 10.53
N LEU A 314 2.90 -17.35 10.00
CA LEU A 314 2.43 -18.62 10.56
C LEU A 314 3.04 -18.89 11.94
N LEU A 315 4.35 -18.70 12.09
CA LEU A 315 5.04 -18.88 13.37
C LEU A 315 4.45 -17.96 14.45
N ILE A 316 4.35 -16.65 14.17
CA ILE A 316 3.85 -15.67 15.13
C ILE A 316 2.39 -15.96 15.46
N SER A 317 1.59 -16.31 14.45
CA SER A 317 0.18 -16.68 14.64
C SER A 317 0.03 -17.95 15.49
N ALA A 318 0.87 -18.97 15.30
CA ALA A 318 0.89 -20.17 16.13
C ALA A 318 1.26 -19.86 17.59
N VAL A 319 2.26 -18.99 17.82
CA VAL A 319 2.63 -18.52 19.15
C VAL A 319 1.47 -17.76 19.82
N LEU A 320 0.83 -16.84 19.10
CA LEU A 320 -0.32 -16.09 19.62
C LEU A 320 -1.52 -17.00 19.89
N LEU A 321 -1.77 -18.02 19.05
CA LEU A 321 -2.80 -19.02 19.33
C LEU A 321 -2.48 -19.85 20.58
N ALA A 322 -1.22 -20.23 20.78
CA ALA A 322 -0.80 -20.91 22.00
C ALA A 322 -1.05 -20.03 23.24
N PHE A 323 -0.68 -18.75 23.18
CA PHE A 323 -0.98 -17.77 24.24
C PHE A 323 -2.49 -17.61 24.47
N TYR A 324 -3.28 -17.57 23.41
CA TYR A 324 -4.74 -17.48 23.50
C TYR A 324 -5.34 -18.64 24.32
N HIS A 325 -4.86 -19.86 24.07
CA HIS A 325 -5.31 -21.05 24.79
C HIS A 325 -4.77 -21.08 26.23
N LEU A 326 -3.49 -20.80 26.44
CA LEU A 326 -2.86 -20.83 27.76
C LEU A 326 -3.40 -19.76 28.71
N ALA A 327 -3.73 -18.58 28.19
CA ALA A 327 -4.27 -17.48 28.98
C ALA A 327 -5.77 -17.63 29.30
N GLY A 328 -6.41 -18.75 28.93
CA GLY A 328 -7.83 -19.00 29.22
C GLY A 328 -8.79 -18.02 28.52
N ILE A 329 -8.32 -17.29 27.51
CA ILE A 329 -9.12 -16.27 26.78
C ILE A 329 -10.31 -16.93 26.04
N SER A 330 -10.21 -18.24 25.81
CA SER A 330 -11.31 -19.08 25.31
C SER A 330 -12.50 -19.17 26.27
N GLU A 331 -12.36 -18.88 27.57
CA GLU A 331 -13.43 -19.07 28.56
C GLU A 331 -14.43 -17.89 28.65
N GLY A 332 -14.20 -16.81 27.88
CA GLY A 332 -15.27 -15.86 27.54
C GLY A 332 -15.45 -14.68 28.49
N ASP A 333 -14.35 -14.10 28.98
CA ASP A 333 -14.43 -12.87 29.78
C ASP A 333 -14.85 -11.64 28.97
N VAL A 334 -15.68 -10.79 29.59
CA VAL A 334 -16.24 -9.59 28.94
C VAL A 334 -15.66 -8.35 29.60
N LEU A 335 -14.88 -7.58 28.85
CA LEU A 335 -14.36 -6.29 29.26
C LEU A 335 -15.50 -5.26 29.32
N ARG A 336 -15.80 -4.75 30.53
CA ARG A 336 -16.86 -3.75 30.76
C ARG A 336 -16.24 -2.35 30.84
N ILE A 337 -16.25 -1.61 29.73
CA ILE A 337 -15.82 -0.20 29.74
C ILE A 337 -16.96 0.68 30.27
N ARG A 338 -16.78 1.27 31.44
CA ARG A 338 -17.74 2.22 32.05
C ARG A 338 -17.59 3.58 31.39
N LYS A 339 -18.67 4.11 30.80
CA LYS A 339 -18.73 5.51 30.33
C LYS A 339 -18.60 6.43 31.55
N ARG A 340 -17.43 7.02 31.78
CA ARG A 340 -17.36 8.23 32.60
C ARG A 340 -18.07 9.31 31.82
N ARG A 341 -19.24 9.74 32.31
CA ARG A 341 -19.92 10.95 31.86
C ARG A 341 -19.10 12.13 32.41
N GLY A 342 -17.93 12.36 31.84
CA GLY A 342 -17.11 13.53 32.10
C GLY A 342 -17.63 14.66 31.24
N SER A 343 -18.63 15.38 31.74
CA SER A 343 -18.89 16.73 31.28
C SER A 343 -17.67 17.58 31.69
N ILE A 344 -16.70 17.72 30.78
CA ILE A 344 -15.65 18.74 30.91
C ILE A 344 -16.23 20.11 30.53
N LEU A 345 -17.36 20.14 29.81
CA LEU A 345 -18.05 21.36 29.39
C LEU A 345 -18.88 22.06 30.49
N SER A 346 -19.33 21.36 31.53
CA SER A 346 -20.06 21.98 32.66
C SER A 346 -19.15 22.43 33.81
N LYS A 347 -17.82 22.39 33.63
CA LYS A 347 -16.86 23.04 34.56
C LYS A 347 -16.28 24.34 33.99
N VAL A 348 -16.54 24.63 32.71
CA VAL A 348 -16.06 25.86 32.02
C VAL A 348 -17.19 26.86 31.78
N LEU A 349 -18.43 26.38 31.64
CA LEU A 349 -19.62 27.23 31.65
C LEU A 349 -20.26 27.09 33.02
N GLY A 350 -19.89 27.99 33.92
CA GLY A 350 -20.49 28.11 35.24
C GLY A 350 -21.98 28.42 35.11
N ASP A 351 -22.77 27.88 36.04
CA ASP A 351 -24.06 28.45 36.36
C ASP A 351 -23.80 29.81 37.02
N GLY A 352 -24.18 30.88 36.33
CA GLY A 352 -24.03 32.28 36.71
C GLY A 352 -24.36 33.20 35.56
#